data_AF-A0A1H1EBF5-F1
#
_entry.id   AF-A0A1H1EBF5-F1
#
_cell.length_a   1.000
_cell.length_b   1.000
_cell.length_c   1.000
_cell.angle_alpha   90.00
_cell.angle_beta   90.00
_cell.angle_gamma   90.00
#
_symmetry.space_group_name_H-M   'P 1'
#
loop_
_entity.id
_entity.type
_entity.pdbx_description
1 polymer ?
#
loop_
_entity_poly.entity_id
_entity_poly.type
_entity_poly.pdbx_seq_one_letter_code
_entity_poly.pdbx_strand_id
1 'polypeptide(L)'
;MPTSPTPLFFPEALQSPGLWNDLGKIHRLSRKEFEWLGHVELASQAQRSQQTPPMLAHSILVHAEGSGYTPLVGSFVLSLTPDDNGLILYNPYDGIRKFDSLDTLKSQLEQRLNSAAEDSRLLNIEARGMEDIRTHHPEKARMIVQAIDMARYYAFNSLHNLAHLRRLIPGTRLDTFLKHFFDVRSVDHGLLDKIKQSIVPICTALVDPEEDLLNSERFIVGSNKYQHANLIAFVVEQDARKNVHFTERFFDQQLDWYKSCLTEPFNVDEHSQAATLIHEFAHLFASALDIATLEARRPFSDLVSPITQYGRAIKQIQEVFQREALSLGTPREELFARWNNDDQAWDDLDEVPGLNHVGKAILKIAGTQTIEAAREAFLDPHNPDKRIDIILRNADSIAFLICEMGRQLDPLPDTSTSQA
;
A
#
# COMPACT_ATOMS: atom_id res chain seq x y z
N MET A 1 11.95 -23.95 10.91
CA MET A 1 12.53 -23.01 11.90
C MET A 1 11.77 -23.21 13.20
N PRO A 2 12.41 -23.33 14.38
CA PRO A 2 11.67 -23.34 15.63
C PRO A 2 10.94 -22.00 15.78
N THR A 3 9.65 -22.04 16.10
CA THR A 3 8.83 -20.87 16.37
C THR A 3 9.44 -20.06 17.51
N SER A 4 9.62 -18.76 17.29
CA SER A 4 10.04 -17.84 18.36
C SER A 4 9.02 -17.92 19.50
N PRO A 5 9.47 -17.96 20.77
CA PRO A 5 8.55 -17.99 21.89
C PRO A 5 7.69 -16.72 21.92
N THR A 6 6.42 -16.88 22.32
CA THR A 6 5.47 -15.77 22.52
C THR A 6 6.12 -14.69 23.41
N PRO A 7 6.05 -13.40 23.05
CA PRO A 7 6.60 -12.32 23.86
C PRO A 7 6.03 -12.31 25.30
N LEU A 8 6.87 -11.97 26.26
CA LEU A 8 6.49 -11.79 27.67
C LEU A 8 6.36 -10.30 27.96
N PHE A 9 5.18 -9.81 28.38
CA PHE A 9 5.02 -8.41 28.79
C PHE A 9 4.96 -8.26 30.31
N PHE A 10 5.00 -7.02 30.78
CA PHE A 10 4.98 -6.71 32.21
C PHE A 10 3.71 -7.17 32.93
N PRO A 11 2.48 -7.05 32.37
CA PRO A 11 1.30 -7.59 33.03
C PRO A 11 1.43 -9.07 33.37
N GLU A 12 1.91 -9.90 32.43
CA GLU A 12 2.12 -11.33 32.63
C GLU A 12 3.27 -11.59 33.60
N ALA A 13 4.38 -10.85 33.48
CA ALA A 13 5.54 -10.98 34.37
C ALA A 13 5.22 -10.58 35.82
N LEU A 14 4.35 -9.60 36.05
CA LEU A 14 4.04 -9.08 37.39
C LEU A 14 2.85 -9.78 38.04
N GLN A 15 1.81 -10.11 37.27
CA GLN A 15 0.52 -10.55 37.82
C GLN A 15 0.37 -12.08 37.87
N SER A 16 1.33 -12.83 37.31
CA SER A 16 1.28 -14.31 37.29
C SER A 16 2.46 -15.01 37.98
N PRO A 17 2.70 -14.81 39.30
CA PRO A 17 3.80 -15.45 40.03
C PRO A 17 3.81 -16.99 39.97
N GLY A 18 2.62 -17.60 39.80
CA GLY A 18 2.48 -19.04 39.63
C GLY A 18 3.08 -19.60 38.32
N LEU A 19 3.35 -18.75 37.34
CA LEU A 19 3.87 -19.13 36.01
C LEU A 19 5.37 -18.83 35.82
N TRP A 20 6.02 -18.17 36.80
CA TRP A 20 7.41 -17.71 36.66
C TRP A 20 8.42 -18.82 36.39
N ASN A 21 8.20 -20.03 36.88
CA ASN A 21 9.10 -21.16 36.63
C ASN A 21 9.12 -21.57 35.14
N ASP A 22 7.96 -21.52 34.48
CA ASP A 22 7.85 -21.91 33.07
C ASP A 22 8.21 -20.74 32.15
N LEU A 23 7.76 -19.53 32.48
CA LEU A 23 8.17 -18.31 31.78
C LEU A 23 9.69 -18.08 31.88
N GLY A 24 10.30 -18.37 33.02
CA GLY A 24 11.74 -18.24 33.22
C GLY A 24 12.57 -19.14 32.31
N LYS A 25 12.12 -20.37 32.05
CA LYS A 25 12.77 -21.29 31.09
C LYS A 25 12.70 -20.76 29.67
N ILE A 26 11.58 -20.15 29.29
CA ILE A 26 11.33 -19.63 27.94
C ILE A 26 12.11 -18.32 27.71
N HIS A 27 12.05 -17.39 28.67
CA HIS A 27 12.59 -16.03 28.54
C HIS A 27 13.96 -15.82 29.18
N ARG A 28 14.55 -16.89 29.74
CA ARG A 28 15.87 -16.88 30.41
C ARG A 28 15.91 -15.90 31.58
N LEU A 29 14.84 -15.86 32.36
CA LEU A 29 14.72 -15.05 33.57
C LEU A 29 14.67 -15.95 34.79
N SER A 30 15.41 -15.58 35.84
CA SER A 30 15.32 -16.25 37.13
C SER A 30 14.16 -15.73 37.97
N ARG A 31 13.79 -16.48 39.00
CA ARG A 31 12.78 -16.04 39.97
C ARG A 31 13.16 -14.72 40.65
N LYS A 32 14.44 -14.51 40.97
CA LYS A 32 14.90 -13.25 41.58
C LYS A 32 14.74 -12.08 40.61
N GLU A 33 14.93 -12.33 39.32
CA GLU A 33 14.76 -11.32 38.28
C GLU A 33 13.28 -10.97 38.09
N PHE A 34 12.37 -11.94 38.15
CA PHE A 34 10.93 -11.66 38.17
C PHE A 34 10.49 -10.83 39.37
N GLU A 35 10.98 -11.17 40.56
CA GLU A 35 10.73 -10.38 41.78
C GLU A 35 11.28 -8.96 41.64
N TRP A 36 12.49 -8.82 41.08
CA TRP A 36 13.12 -7.53 40.82
C TRP A 36 12.39 -6.68 39.78
N LEU A 37 11.77 -7.29 38.75
CA LEU A 37 10.95 -6.56 37.76
C LEU A 37 9.78 -5.81 38.41
N GLY A 38 9.29 -6.27 39.57
CA GLY A 38 8.27 -5.58 40.36
C GLY A 38 8.65 -4.14 40.76
N HIS A 39 9.94 -3.83 40.86
CA HIS A 39 10.38 -2.47 41.15
C HIS A 39 9.99 -1.46 40.06
N VAL A 40 9.59 -1.90 38.86
CA VAL A 40 9.10 -1.01 37.78
C VAL A 40 7.88 -0.19 38.21
N GLU A 41 7.08 -0.70 39.16
CA GLU A 41 5.89 -0.02 39.68
C GLU A 41 6.23 1.16 40.61
N LEU A 42 7.50 1.31 41.03
CA LEU A 42 7.95 2.43 41.82
C LEU A 42 7.96 3.73 40.99
N ALA A 43 7.33 4.77 41.52
CA ALA A 43 7.01 6.01 40.81
C ALA A 43 8.22 6.84 40.34
N SER A 44 9.43 6.60 40.87
CA SER A 44 10.61 7.39 40.51
C SER A 44 11.89 6.55 40.39
N GLN A 45 12.81 7.03 39.55
CA GLN A 45 14.15 6.44 39.43
C GLN A 45 14.89 6.45 40.78
N ALA A 46 14.73 7.48 41.61
CA ALA A 46 15.36 7.56 42.93
C ALA A 46 14.94 6.40 43.85
N GLN A 47 13.64 6.04 43.85
CA GLN A 47 13.13 4.91 44.61
C GLN A 47 13.65 3.56 44.07
N ARG A 48 13.74 3.43 42.74
CA ARG A 48 14.27 2.23 42.07
C ARG A 48 15.76 2.02 42.34
N SER A 49 16.55 3.09 42.41
CA SER A 49 17.98 3.05 42.75
C SER A 49 18.28 2.68 44.21
N GLN A 50 17.30 2.81 45.12
CA GLN A 50 17.47 2.46 46.54
C GLN A 50 17.17 0.98 46.83
N GLN A 51 16.64 0.24 45.85
CA GLN A 51 16.38 -1.19 46.00
C GLN A 51 17.69 -1.99 46.01
N THR A 52 17.65 -3.19 46.59
CA THR A 52 18.80 -4.11 46.59
C THR A 52 18.40 -5.40 45.88
N PRO A 53 18.90 -5.66 44.66
CA PRO A 53 19.80 -4.83 43.85
C PRO A 53 19.07 -3.63 43.21
N PRO A 54 19.80 -2.53 42.89
CA PRO A 54 19.20 -1.31 42.36
C PRO A 54 18.65 -1.54 40.95
N MET A 55 17.58 -0.82 40.59
CA MET A 55 17.05 -0.81 39.22
C MET A 55 17.31 0.55 38.55
N LEU A 56 18.10 0.54 37.47
CA LEU A 56 18.37 1.73 36.66
C LEU A 56 17.61 1.64 35.35
N ALA A 57 16.69 2.57 35.09
CA ALA A 57 15.97 2.65 33.82
C ALA A 57 16.59 3.69 32.91
N HIS A 58 16.82 3.30 31.66
CA HIS A 58 17.44 4.12 30.63
C HIS A 58 16.49 4.27 29.45
N SER A 59 16.40 5.49 28.91
CA SER A 59 15.81 5.72 27.60
C SER A 59 16.78 5.27 26.51
N ILE A 60 16.22 4.82 25.39
CA ILE A 60 16.99 4.46 24.19
C ILE A 60 16.89 5.65 23.24
N LEU A 61 18.02 6.19 22.81
CA LEU A 61 18.08 7.24 21.80
C LEU A 61 18.56 6.65 20.48
N VAL A 62 17.86 6.98 19.40
CA VAL A 62 18.18 6.58 18.02
C VAL A 62 18.61 7.81 17.24
N HIS A 63 19.64 7.65 16.43
CA HIS A 63 20.16 8.68 15.53
C HIS A 63 20.20 8.11 14.11
N ALA A 64 19.56 8.82 13.18
CA ALA A 64 19.64 8.54 11.76
C ALA A 64 20.46 9.64 11.07
N GLU A 65 21.16 9.29 9.99
CA GLU A 65 21.99 10.23 9.24
C GLU A 65 21.12 11.41 8.74
N GLY A 66 21.49 12.64 9.11
CA GLY A 66 20.71 13.85 8.80
C GLY A 66 19.61 14.22 9.81
N SER A 67 19.45 13.49 10.92
CA SER A 67 18.47 13.77 11.99
C SER A 67 19.12 13.87 13.38
N GLY A 68 18.47 14.56 14.32
CA GLY A 68 18.89 14.59 15.72
C GLY A 68 18.61 13.27 16.47
N TYR A 69 19.15 13.14 17.69
CA TYR A 69 18.82 12.01 18.57
C TYR A 69 17.34 12.06 18.97
N THR A 70 16.61 10.98 18.72
CA THR A 70 15.20 10.84 19.09
C THR A 70 14.99 9.63 20.00
N PRO A 71 14.13 9.72 21.03
CA PRO A 71 13.85 8.58 21.89
C PRO A 71 13.08 7.49 21.13
N LEU A 72 13.46 6.23 21.32
CA LEU A 72 12.69 5.08 20.84
C LEU A 72 11.46 4.92 21.73
N VAL A 73 10.36 5.56 21.32
CA VAL A 73 9.12 5.66 22.10
C VAL A 73 8.61 4.28 22.50
N GLY A 74 8.22 4.14 23.76
CA GLY A 74 7.68 2.90 24.32
C GLY A 74 8.73 1.84 24.67
N SER A 75 10.01 2.06 24.33
CA SER A 75 11.10 1.13 24.65
C SER A 75 12.04 1.70 25.71
N PHE A 76 12.55 0.84 26.60
CA PHE A 76 13.51 1.23 27.63
C PHE A 76 14.38 0.05 28.05
N VAL A 77 15.50 0.36 28.72
CA VAL A 77 16.42 -0.64 29.25
C VAL A 77 16.47 -0.54 30.77
N LEU A 78 16.26 -1.66 31.46
CA LEU A 78 16.57 -1.81 32.88
C LEU A 78 17.93 -2.50 33.03
N SER A 79 18.82 -1.98 33.85
CA SER A 79 20.14 -2.60 34.08
C SER A 79 20.34 -3.01 35.53
N LEU A 80 21.41 -3.78 35.78
CA LEU A 80 21.80 -4.32 37.08
C LEU A 80 20.83 -5.41 37.57
N THR A 81 20.53 -6.37 36.69
CA THR A 81 19.74 -7.54 37.06
C THR A 81 20.39 -8.31 38.23
N PRO A 82 19.59 -8.92 39.13
CA PRO A 82 20.10 -9.53 40.36
C PRO A 82 21.14 -10.63 40.26
N ASP A 83 21.17 -11.39 39.16
CA ASP A 83 22.03 -12.58 39.07
C ASP A 83 23.39 -12.29 38.44
N ASP A 84 23.42 -11.42 37.43
CA ASP A 84 24.58 -11.21 36.56
C ASP A 84 24.86 -9.74 36.22
N ASN A 85 24.13 -8.80 36.81
CA ASN A 85 24.19 -7.37 36.47
C ASN A 85 23.93 -7.09 34.97
N GLY A 86 23.24 -8.00 34.28
CA GLY A 86 22.81 -7.85 32.89
C GLY A 86 21.75 -6.77 32.68
N LEU A 87 21.16 -6.80 31.49
CA LEU A 87 20.19 -5.81 31.02
C LEU A 87 18.88 -6.48 30.58
N ILE A 88 17.79 -5.78 30.81
CA ILE A 88 16.45 -6.10 30.30
C ILE A 88 16.05 -5.01 29.32
N LEU A 89 15.88 -5.37 28.05
CA LEU A 89 15.21 -4.53 27.07
C LEU A 89 13.71 -4.79 27.15
N TYR A 90 12.93 -3.73 27.29
CA TYR A 90 11.50 -3.78 27.03
C TYR A 90 11.19 -3.07 25.71
N ASN A 91 10.36 -3.73 24.89
CA ASN A 91 9.79 -3.18 23.67
C ASN A 91 8.30 -3.60 23.59
N PRO A 92 7.36 -2.70 23.21
CA PRO A 92 5.94 -3.03 23.08
C PRO A 92 5.60 -4.16 22.10
N TYR A 93 6.49 -4.49 21.17
CA TYR A 93 6.30 -5.56 20.19
C TYR A 93 6.91 -6.90 20.63
N ASP A 94 8.07 -6.83 21.29
CA ASP A 94 8.92 -7.98 21.57
C ASP A 94 8.94 -8.38 23.06
N GLY A 95 8.23 -7.61 23.88
CA GLY A 95 8.17 -7.79 25.32
C GLY A 95 9.52 -7.62 26.00
N ILE A 96 9.67 -8.32 27.11
CA ILE A 96 10.84 -8.36 27.99
C ILE A 96 11.86 -9.33 27.41
N ARG A 97 13.09 -8.85 27.18
CA ARG A 97 14.23 -9.68 26.78
C ARG A 97 15.47 -9.37 27.60
N LYS A 98 16.14 -10.42 28.05
CA LYS A 98 17.40 -10.33 28.79
C LYS A 98 18.61 -10.34 27.85
N PHE A 99 19.61 -9.54 28.21
CA PHE A 99 20.89 -9.41 27.53
C PHE A 99 22.02 -9.42 28.55
N ASP A 100 23.11 -10.09 28.20
CA ASP A 100 24.26 -10.26 29.10
C ASP A 100 25.17 -9.01 29.10
N SER A 101 25.10 -8.18 28.06
CA SER A 101 25.92 -6.96 27.95
C SER A 101 25.29 -5.88 27.08
N LEU A 102 25.70 -4.63 27.31
CA LEU A 102 25.26 -3.48 26.52
C LEU A 102 25.67 -3.60 25.05
N ASP A 103 26.85 -4.15 24.76
CA ASP A 103 27.34 -4.35 23.39
C ASP A 103 26.47 -5.34 22.61
N THR A 104 26.05 -6.44 23.25
CA THR A 104 25.13 -7.42 22.63
C THR A 104 23.74 -6.83 22.40
N LEU A 105 23.22 -6.05 23.37
CA LEU A 105 21.94 -5.36 23.25
C LEU A 105 22.00 -4.34 22.10
N LYS A 106 23.03 -3.51 22.07
CA LYS A 106 23.22 -2.48 21.04
C LYS A 106 23.35 -3.10 19.66
N SER A 107 24.19 -4.11 19.50
CA SER A 107 24.38 -4.79 18.21
C SER A 107 23.09 -5.45 17.70
N GLN A 108 22.32 -6.11 18.57
CA GLN A 108 21.03 -6.70 18.17
C GLN A 108 19.97 -5.64 17.87
N LEU A 109 19.94 -4.53 18.61
CA LEU A 109 19.00 -3.45 18.38
C LEU A 109 19.32 -2.70 17.07
N GLU A 110 20.59 -2.42 16.80
CA GLU A 110 21.05 -1.86 15.53
C GLU A 110 20.74 -2.82 14.38
N GLN A 111 21.04 -4.10 14.54
CA GLN A 111 20.69 -5.10 13.53
C GLN A 111 19.18 -5.11 13.27
N ARG A 112 18.33 -5.06 14.30
CA ARG A 112 16.86 -5.02 14.13
C ARG A 112 16.35 -3.73 13.52
N LEU A 113 16.88 -2.58 13.91
CA LEU A 113 16.49 -1.30 13.32
C LEU A 113 16.90 -1.24 11.84
N ASN A 114 18.03 -1.85 11.49
CA ASN A 114 18.53 -1.96 10.13
C ASN A 114 17.89 -3.12 9.35
N SER A 115 17.34 -4.13 10.02
CA SER A 115 16.71 -5.32 9.43
C SER A 115 15.19 -5.36 9.57
N ALA A 116 14.57 -4.32 10.13
CA ALA A 116 13.12 -4.20 10.14
C ALA A 116 12.70 -4.15 8.67
N ALA A 117 12.06 -5.23 8.20
CA ALA A 117 11.45 -5.26 6.88
C ALA A 117 10.59 -3.99 6.74
N GLU A 118 10.62 -3.35 5.56
CA GLU A 118 9.89 -2.11 5.30
C GLU A 118 8.42 -2.22 5.77
N ASP A 119 7.82 -3.40 5.65
CA ASP A 119 6.49 -3.78 6.17
C ASP A 119 6.27 -3.39 7.66
N SER A 120 7.22 -3.70 8.55
CA SER A 120 7.07 -3.48 10.00
C SER A 120 7.19 -2.00 10.41
N ARG A 121 7.68 -1.15 9.50
CA ARG A 121 7.73 0.30 9.69
C ARG A 121 6.38 0.95 9.43
N LEU A 122 5.56 0.36 8.55
CA LEU A 122 4.28 0.93 8.10
C LEU A 122 3.05 0.24 8.72
N LEU A 123 3.15 -1.06 9.01
CA LEU A 123 2.00 -1.90 9.36
C LEU A 123 2.21 -2.66 10.69
N ASN A 124 1.16 -2.69 11.52
CA ASN A 124 1.02 -3.66 12.61
C ASN A 124 0.36 -4.93 12.04
N ILE A 125 1.11 -6.02 11.93
CA ILE A 125 0.64 -7.24 11.25
C ILE A 125 -0.29 -8.03 12.17
N GLU A 126 -1.47 -8.35 11.66
CA GLU A 126 -2.53 -9.09 12.37
C GLU A 126 -2.59 -10.55 11.91
N ALA A 127 -2.48 -10.81 10.61
CA ALA A 127 -2.50 -12.16 10.05
C ALA A 127 -1.70 -12.24 8.74
N ARG A 128 -1.13 -13.42 8.44
CA ARG A 128 -0.35 -13.68 7.21
C ARG A 128 -0.84 -14.93 6.48
N GLY A 129 -1.13 -14.79 5.20
CA GLY A 129 -1.65 -15.87 4.36
C GLY A 129 -3.15 -16.09 4.54
N MET A 130 -3.81 -16.54 3.48
CA MET A 130 -5.28 -16.70 3.48
C MET A 130 -5.78 -17.73 4.49
N GLU A 131 -4.98 -18.71 4.89
CA GLU A 131 -5.34 -19.66 5.96
C GLU A 131 -5.47 -18.95 7.32
N ASP A 132 -4.45 -18.18 7.71
CA ASP A 132 -4.42 -17.45 8.98
C ASP A 132 -5.49 -16.35 9.01
N ILE A 133 -5.65 -15.61 7.89
CA ILE A 133 -6.65 -14.57 7.74
C ILE A 133 -8.07 -15.16 7.88
N ARG A 134 -8.35 -16.35 7.33
CA ARG A 134 -9.67 -17.00 7.50
C ARG A 134 -9.93 -17.39 8.95
N THR A 135 -8.92 -17.90 9.64
CA THR A 135 -9.03 -18.33 11.03
C THR A 135 -9.31 -17.15 11.96
N HIS A 136 -8.59 -16.04 11.80
CA HIS A 136 -8.65 -14.90 12.73
C HIS A 136 -9.56 -13.75 12.28
N HIS A 137 -9.76 -13.58 10.97
CA HIS A 137 -10.52 -12.49 10.36
C HIS A 137 -11.41 -12.95 9.19
N PRO A 138 -12.43 -13.79 9.45
CA PRO A 138 -13.23 -14.43 8.39
C PRO A 138 -13.93 -13.43 7.44
N GLU A 139 -14.41 -12.28 7.95
CA GLU A 139 -14.99 -11.23 7.08
C GLU A 139 -13.95 -10.59 6.17
N LYS A 140 -12.75 -10.28 6.69
CA LYS A 140 -11.65 -9.75 5.87
C LYS A 140 -11.24 -10.77 4.79
N ALA A 141 -11.19 -12.06 5.13
CA ALA A 141 -10.95 -13.12 4.15
C ALA A 141 -12.00 -13.14 3.04
N ARG A 142 -13.30 -13.03 3.40
CA ARG A 142 -14.40 -12.99 2.43
C ARG A 142 -14.26 -11.79 1.48
N MET A 143 -13.93 -10.61 2.01
CA MET A 143 -13.74 -9.40 1.21
C MET A 143 -12.52 -9.50 0.27
N ILE A 144 -11.42 -10.09 0.72
CA ILE A 144 -10.25 -10.37 -0.15
C ILE A 144 -10.64 -11.30 -1.30
N VAL A 145 -11.37 -12.39 -1.01
CA VAL A 145 -11.84 -13.32 -2.05
C VAL A 145 -12.73 -12.61 -3.08
N GLN A 146 -13.68 -11.79 -2.64
CA GLN A 146 -14.54 -11.00 -3.54
C GLN A 146 -13.72 -10.02 -4.40
N ALA A 147 -12.75 -9.34 -3.80
CA ALA A 147 -11.85 -8.45 -4.53
C ALA A 147 -11.03 -9.19 -5.59
N ILE A 148 -10.54 -10.40 -5.28
CA ILE A 148 -9.82 -11.26 -6.24
C ILE A 148 -10.74 -11.68 -7.39
N ASP A 149 -11.96 -12.12 -7.10
CA ASP A 149 -12.92 -12.57 -8.11
C ASP A 149 -13.31 -11.43 -9.06
N MET A 150 -13.58 -10.23 -8.52
CA MET A 150 -13.87 -9.04 -9.32
C MET A 150 -12.65 -8.56 -10.13
N ALA A 151 -11.45 -8.59 -9.53
CA ALA A 151 -10.21 -8.26 -10.25
C ALA A 151 -9.93 -9.23 -11.41
N ARG A 152 -10.17 -10.53 -11.19
CA ARG A 152 -10.10 -11.56 -12.24
C ARG A 152 -11.12 -11.31 -13.35
N TYR A 153 -12.35 -10.95 -13.00
CA TYR A 153 -13.39 -10.59 -13.97
C TYR A 153 -12.95 -9.40 -14.84
N TYR A 154 -12.46 -8.32 -14.23
CA TYR A 154 -11.94 -7.17 -14.98
C TYR A 154 -10.73 -7.52 -15.84
N ALA A 155 -9.78 -8.29 -15.32
CA ALA A 155 -8.59 -8.72 -16.05
C ALA A 155 -8.95 -9.56 -17.29
N PHE A 156 -9.82 -10.55 -17.12
CA PHE A 156 -10.26 -11.44 -18.20
C PHE A 156 -10.97 -10.66 -19.32
N ASN A 157 -11.95 -9.85 -18.96
CA ASN A 157 -12.71 -9.04 -19.92
C ASN A 157 -11.82 -8.01 -20.60
N SER A 158 -10.86 -7.40 -19.88
CA SER A 158 -9.90 -6.47 -20.47
C SER A 158 -9.06 -7.11 -21.56
N LEU A 159 -8.53 -8.32 -21.32
CA LEU A 159 -7.77 -9.07 -22.32
C LEU A 159 -8.63 -9.45 -23.53
N HIS A 160 -9.88 -9.86 -23.29
CA HIS A 160 -10.83 -10.17 -24.36
C HIS A 160 -11.13 -8.93 -25.22
N ASN A 161 -11.48 -7.82 -24.59
CA ASN A 161 -11.82 -6.57 -25.27
C ASN A 161 -10.61 -5.98 -26.01
N LEU A 162 -9.40 -6.09 -25.44
CA LEU A 162 -8.17 -5.67 -26.10
C LEU A 162 -7.93 -6.41 -27.43
N ALA A 163 -8.25 -7.72 -27.49
CA ALA A 163 -8.13 -8.49 -28.72
C ALA A 163 -9.06 -7.96 -29.82
N HIS A 164 -10.28 -7.54 -29.46
CA HIS A 164 -11.24 -6.96 -30.41
C HIS A 164 -10.89 -5.54 -30.85
N LEU A 165 -10.34 -4.72 -29.94
CA LEU A 165 -9.90 -3.37 -30.23
C LEU A 165 -8.87 -3.30 -31.37
N ARG A 166 -8.13 -4.39 -31.65
CA ARG A 166 -7.20 -4.45 -32.79
C ARG A 166 -7.88 -4.32 -34.16
N ARG A 167 -9.21 -4.39 -34.24
CA ARG A 167 -9.98 -4.08 -35.45
C ARG A 167 -10.10 -2.57 -35.72
N LEU A 168 -9.74 -1.72 -34.75
CA LEU A 168 -9.74 -0.25 -34.84
C LEU A 168 -11.09 0.33 -35.29
N ILE A 169 -12.19 -0.23 -34.78
CA ILE A 169 -13.55 0.23 -35.11
C ILE A 169 -13.83 1.54 -34.33
N PRO A 170 -14.03 2.67 -35.02
CA PRO A 170 -14.28 3.95 -34.37
C PRO A 170 -15.68 4.00 -33.74
N GLY A 171 -15.84 4.84 -32.72
CA GLY A 171 -17.13 5.11 -32.08
C GLY A 171 -17.62 4.03 -31.12
N THR A 172 -16.83 3.00 -30.87
CA THR A 172 -17.11 2.03 -29.80
C THR A 172 -16.92 2.66 -28.42
N ARG A 173 -17.43 2.01 -27.37
CA ARG A 173 -17.25 2.43 -25.97
C ARG A 173 -15.77 2.61 -25.65
N LEU A 174 -14.97 1.59 -25.95
CA LEU A 174 -13.54 1.61 -25.66
C LEU A 174 -12.74 2.51 -26.60
N ASP A 175 -13.11 2.67 -27.88
CA ASP A 175 -12.49 3.70 -28.73
C ASP A 175 -12.69 5.11 -28.15
N THR A 176 -13.92 5.42 -27.71
CA THR A 176 -14.26 6.73 -27.10
C THR A 176 -13.50 6.93 -25.79
N PHE A 177 -13.51 5.90 -24.93
CA PHE A 177 -12.80 5.93 -23.65
C PHE A 177 -11.29 6.12 -23.83
N LEU A 178 -10.63 5.32 -24.68
CA LEU A 178 -9.18 5.41 -24.87
C LEU A 178 -8.74 6.74 -25.47
N LYS A 179 -9.52 7.31 -26.40
CA LYS A 179 -9.26 8.67 -26.93
C LYS A 179 -9.30 9.72 -25.83
N HIS A 180 -10.30 9.64 -24.96
CA HIS A 180 -10.45 10.56 -23.84
C HIS A 180 -9.36 10.38 -22.78
N PHE A 181 -9.04 9.14 -22.44
CA PHE A 181 -8.08 8.78 -21.39
C PHE A 181 -6.64 9.16 -21.74
N PHE A 182 -6.23 9.01 -23.00
CA PHE A 182 -4.88 9.33 -23.46
C PHE A 182 -4.75 10.71 -24.14
N ASP A 183 -5.87 11.43 -24.29
CA ASP A 183 -5.95 12.66 -25.09
C ASP A 183 -5.38 12.48 -26.51
N VAL A 184 -5.89 11.47 -27.21
CA VAL A 184 -5.51 11.16 -28.59
C VAL A 184 -6.68 11.32 -29.53
N ARG A 185 -6.39 11.72 -30.77
CA ARG A 185 -7.42 11.88 -31.82
C ARG A 185 -7.94 10.55 -32.36
N SER A 186 -7.09 9.52 -32.35
CA SER A 186 -7.39 8.18 -32.87
C SER A 186 -6.68 7.13 -32.04
N VAL A 187 -7.32 5.98 -31.85
CA VAL A 187 -6.66 4.77 -31.37
C VAL A 187 -5.99 4.10 -32.55
N ASP A 188 -4.70 3.81 -32.43
CA ASP A 188 -3.93 3.07 -33.44
C ASP A 188 -3.31 1.80 -32.83
N HIS A 189 -2.64 1.00 -33.66
CA HIS A 189 -1.98 -0.21 -33.20
C HIS A 189 -0.84 0.06 -32.21
N GLY A 190 -0.15 1.20 -32.33
CA GLY A 190 0.94 1.57 -31.43
C GLY A 190 0.44 1.79 -30.00
N LEU A 191 -0.65 2.54 -29.84
CA LEU A 191 -1.32 2.71 -28.54
C LEU A 191 -1.78 1.37 -27.97
N LEU A 192 -2.44 0.53 -28.78
CA LEU A 192 -2.90 -0.78 -28.32
C LEU A 192 -1.76 -1.71 -27.91
N ASP A 193 -0.62 -1.66 -28.60
CA ASP A 193 0.56 -2.46 -28.25
C ASP A 193 1.20 -1.98 -26.94
N LYS A 194 1.23 -0.67 -26.68
CA LYS A 194 1.67 -0.11 -25.38
C LYS A 194 0.72 -0.49 -24.24
N ILE A 195 -0.59 -0.40 -24.47
CA ILE A 195 -1.61 -0.85 -23.49
C ILE A 195 -1.40 -2.34 -23.20
N LYS A 196 -1.28 -3.17 -24.25
CA LYS A 196 -1.02 -4.60 -24.11
C LYS A 196 0.21 -4.88 -23.26
N GLN A 197 1.32 -4.22 -23.54
CA GLN A 197 2.57 -4.40 -22.81
C GLN A 197 2.42 -4.08 -21.32
N SER A 198 1.57 -3.11 -20.99
CA SER A 198 1.36 -2.62 -19.62
C SER A 198 0.39 -3.50 -18.82
N ILE A 199 -0.72 -3.93 -19.43
CA ILE A 199 -1.78 -4.66 -18.70
C ILE A 199 -1.60 -6.17 -18.70
N VAL A 200 -0.97 -6.76 -19.73
CA VAL A 200 -0.88 -8.24 -19.86
C VAL A 200 -0.17 -8.90 -18.67
N PRO A 201 0.96 -8.38 -18.14
CA PRO A 201 1.61 -8.99 -16.97
C PRO A 201 0.69 -9.07 -15.75
N ILE A 202 -0.09 -8.00 -15.51
CA ILE A 202 -1.03 -7.88 -14.39
C ILE A 202 -2.21 -8.83 -14.58
N CYS A 203 -2.85 -8.77 -15.75
CA CYS A 203 -3.99 -9.62 -16.05
C CYS A 203 -3.60 -11.09 -16.03
N THR A 204 -2.42 -11.45 -16.55
CA THR A 204 -1.90 -12.82 -16.51
C THR A 204 -1.72 -13.27 -15.06
N ALA A 205 -1.08 -12.47 -14.21
CA ALA A 205 -0.91 -12.81 -12.79
C ALA A 205 -2.23 -12.96 -12.01
N LEU A 206 -3.31 -12.30 -12.44
CA LEU A 206 -4.63 -12.44 -11.84
C LEU A 206 -5.36 -13.71 -12.31
N VAL A 207 -5.25 -14.06 -13.60
CA VAL A 207 -6.01 -15.15 -14.23
C VAL A 207 -5.22 -16.44 -14.45
N ASP A 208 -3.94 -16.49 -14.05
CA ASP A 208 -3.09 -17.67 -14.17
C ASP A 208 -3.72 -18.82 -13.36
N PRO A 209 -4.09 -19.95 -14.00
CA PRO A 209 -4.70 -21.09 -13.30
C PRO A 209 -3.73 -21.80 -12.34
N GLU A 210 -2.42 -21.62 -12.49
CA GLU A 210 -1.41 -22.20 -11.60
C GLU A 210 -1.22 -21.36 -10.32
N GLU A 211 -1.71 -20.11 -10.31
CA GLU A 211 -1.69 -19.23 -9.14
C GLU A 211 -2.96 -19.41 -8.30
N ASP A 212 -2.83 -20.15 -7.19
CA ASP A 212 -3.89 -20.25 -6.18
C ASP A 212 -3.92 -19.00 -5.28
N LEU A 213 -4.36 -17.88 -5.84
CA LEU A 213 -4.55 -16.63 -5.09
C LEU A 213 -5.50 -16.82 -3.91
N LEU A 214 -6.51 -17.68 -4.03
CA LEU A 214 -7.50 -17.87 -2.98
C LEU A 214 -6.90 -18.52 -1.74
N ASN A 215 -5.84 -19.31 -1.87
CA ASN A 215 -5.12 -19.91 -0.72
C ASN A 215 -3.69 -19.39 -0.58
N SER A 216 -3.41 -18.21 -1.14
CA SER A 216 -2.04 -17.70 -1.20
C SER A 216 -1.53 -17.22 0.17
N GLU A 217 -0.24 -17.49 0.41
CA GLU A 217 0.53 -16.95 1.54
C GLU A 217 0.92 -15.48 1.38
N ARG A 218 0.67 -14.90 0.19
CA ARG A 218 1.13 -13.56 -0.16
C ARG A 218 0.30 -12.42 0.43
N PHE A 219 -0.89 -12.71 0.95
CA PHE A 219 -1.77 -11.69 1.49
C PHE A 219 -1.51 -11.49 2.97
N ILE A 220 -1.27 -10.25 3.37
CA ILE A 220 -0.98 -9.88 4.75
C ILE A 220 -2.02 -8.85 5.18
N VAL A 221 -2.65 -9.10 6.32
CA VAL A 221 -3.61 -8.17 6.92
C VAL A 221 -2.97 -7.53 8.14
N GLY A 222 -3.14 -6.23 8.27
CA GLY A 222 -2.75 -5.50 9.45
C GLY A 222 -3.48 -4.17 9.60
N SER A 223 -2.98 -3.35 10.51
CA SER A 223 -3.46 -1.99 10.73
C SER A 223 -2.35 -0.97 10.55
N ASN A 224 -2.71 0.21 10.04
CA ASN A 224 -1.78 1.33 9.91
C ASN A 224 -1.10 1.64 11.24
N LYS A 225 0.24 1.71 11.23
CA LYS A 225 1.01 1.98 12.46
C LYS A 225 0.80 3.39 12.99
N TYR A 226 0.53 4.34 12.10
CA TYR A 226 0.31 5.74 12.42
C TYR A 226 -1.15 6.09 12.22
N GLN A 227 -1.81 6.67 13.23
CA GLN A 227 -3.25 6.97 13.20
C GLN A 227 -3.69 7.91 12.07
N HIS A 228 -2.77 8.72 11.53
CA HIS A 228 -3.03 9.64 10.42
C HIS A 228 -2.59 9.07 9.05
N ALA A 229 -2.02 7.87 9.01
CA ALA A 229 -1.71 7.23 7.74
C ALA A 229 -3.03 6.83 7.06
N ASN A 230 -3.14 7.15 5.77
CA ASN A 230 -4.30 6.82 4.94
C ASN A 230 -3.95 5.75 3.89
N LEU A 231 -3.00 4.87 4.22
CA LEU A 231 -2.55 3.83 3.31
C LEU A 231 -3.65 2.77 3.20
N ILE A 232 -4.10 2.47 1.98
CA ILE A 232 -5.17 1.50 1.72
C ILE A 232 -4.57 0.09 1.64
N ALA A 233 -3.59 -0.06 0.76
CA ALA A 233 -2.76 -1.24 0.63
C ALA A 233 -1.36 -0.79 0.21
N PHE A 234 -0.39 -1.72 0.25
CA PHE A 234 0.93 -1.50 -0.32
C PHE A 234 1.65 -2.81 -0.63
N VAL A 235 2.66 -2.71 -1.49
CA VAL A 235 3.65 -3.75 -1.75
C VAL A 235 5.05 -3.21 -1.50
N VAL A 236 6.00 -4.11 -1.29
CA VAL A 236 7.42 -3.76 -1.17
C VAL A 236 8.14 -4.26 -2.42
N GLU A 237 8.79 -3.34 -3.16
CA GLU A 237 9.40 -3.64 -4.47
C GLU A 237 10.42 -4.79 -4.43
N GLN A 238 11.16 -4.92 -3.32
CA GLN A 238 12.20 -5.94 -3.14
C GLN A 238 11.71 -7.20 -2.41
N ASP A 239 10.40 -7.35 -2.22
CA ASP A 239 9.85 -8.54 -1.62
C ASP A 239 9.83 -9.71 -2.62
N ALA A 240 10.74 -10.66 -2.40
CA ALA A 240 10.83 -11.88 -3.20
C ALA A 240 9.54 -12.71 -3.18
N ARG A 241 8.70 -12.58 -2.14
CA ARG A 241 7.41 -13.26 -2.04
C ARG A 241 6.27 -12.50 -2.71
N LYS A 242 6.52 -11.27 -3.15
CA LYS A 242 5.53 -10.37 -3.77
C LYS A 242 4.27 -10.28 -2.91
N ASN A 243 4.44 -10.06 -1.61
CA ASN A 243 3.32 -9.94 -0.70
C ASN A 243 2.55 -8.65 -0.97
N VAL A 244 1.25 -8.71 -0.71
CA VAL A 244 0.35 -7.56 -0.73
C VAL A 244 -0.16 -7.35 0.68
N HIS A 245 0.01 -6.13 1.18
CA HIS A 245 -0.35 -5.75 2.53
C HIS A 245 -1.65 -4.94 2.51
N PHE A 246 -2.66 -5.43 3.21
CA PHE A 246 -3.95 -4.76 3.38
C PHE A 246 -4.04 -4.13 4.76
N THR A 247 -4.41 -2.85 4.82
CA THR A 247 -4.70 -2.15 6.06
C THR A 247 -6.19 -2.19 6.37
N GLU A 248 -6.62 -1.61 7.48
CA GLU A 248 -8.04 -1.38 7.78
C GLU A 248 -8.76 -0.59 6.68
N ARG A 249 -8.05 0.30 5.95
CA ARG A 249 -8.62 1.13 4.88
C ARG A 249 -8.95 0.34 3.62
N PHE A 250 -8.30 -0.79 3.35
CA PHE A 250 -8.71 -1.68 2.27
C PHE A 250 -10.12 -2.22 2.49
N PHE A 251 -10.45 -2.52 3.75
CA PHE A 251 -11.75 -3.08 4.13
C PHE A 251 -12.83 -2.00 4.33
N ASP A 252 -12.44 -0.76 4.63
CA ASP A 252 -13.33 0.41 4.67
C ASP A 252 -12.72 1.59 3.90
N GLN A 253 -13.06 1.67 2.60
CA GLN A 253 -12.58 2.71 1.69
C GLN A 253 -13.38 4.01 1.75
N GLN A 254 -14.40 4.08 2.62
CA GLN A 254 -15.19 5.28 2.88
C GLN A 254 -15.88 5.87 1.63
N LEU A 255 -16.42 5.02 0.76
CA LEU A 255 -17.11 5.43 -0.48
C LEU A 255 -18.65 5.35 -0.39
N ASP A 256 -19.19 5.20 0.83
CA ASP A 256 -20.63 5.04 1.09
C ASP A 256 -21.50 6.16 0.51
N TRP A 257 -20.94 7.36 0.36
CA TRP A 257 -21.61 8.50 -0.26
C TRP A 257 -22.09 8.22 -1.69
N TYR A 258 -21.44 7.31 -2.43
CA TYR A 258 -21.87 6.91 -3.77
C TYR A 258 -23.10 6.03 -3.74
N LYS A 259 -23.28 5.17 -2.73
CA LYS A 259 -24.33 4.12 -2.68
C LYS A 259 -25.75 4.68 -2.79
N SER A 260 -25.93 5.95 -2.45
CA SER A 260 -27.23 6.65 -2.51
C SER A 260 -27.56 7.30 -3.86
N CYS A 261 -26.61 7.35 -4.80
CA CYS A 261 -26.74 8.13 -6.03
C CYS A 261 -26.36 7.37 -7.32
N LEU A 262 -26.45 6.03 -7.32
CA LEU A 262 -26.17 5.20 -8.50
C LEU A 262 -27.42 4.99 -9.36
N THR A 263 -27.23 4.85 -10.67
CA THR A 263 -28.31 4.61 -11.65
C THR A 263 -28.79 3.15 -11.67
N GLU A 264 -27.94 2.21 -11.23
CA GLU A 264 -28.21 0.78 -11.20
C GLU A 264 -27.49 0.10 -10.00
N PRO A 265 -27.86 -1.15 -9.65
CA PRO A 265 -27.16 -1.90 -8.61
C PRO A 265 -25.69 -2.11 -8.95
N PHE A 266 -24.80 -1.53 -8.15
CA PHE A 266 -23.35 -1.67 -8.31
C PHE A 266 -22.68 -1.76 -6.94
N ASN A 267 -21.82 -2.76 -6.77
CA ASN A 267 -21.12 -2.98 -5.51
C ASN A 267 -19.87 -2.10 -5.42
N VAL A 268 -20.04 -0.91 -4.84
CA VAL A 268 -18.98 0.09 -4.67
C VAL A 268 -17.78 -0.47 -3.91
N ASP A 269 -18.02 -1.23 -2.84
CA ASP A 269 -16.94 -1.73 -1.98
C ASP A 269 -16.08 -2.76 -2.72
N GLU A 270 -16.73 -3.74 -3.36
CA GLU A 270 -16.05 -4.79 -4.13
C GLU A 270 -15.27 -4.22 -5.31
N HIS A 271 -15.84 -3.25 -6.04
CA HIS A 271 -15.12 -2.54 -7.09
C HIS A 271 -13.89 -1.80 -6.54
N SER A 272 -14.04 -1.07 -5.44
CA SER A 272 -12.97 -0.28 -4.85
C SER A 272 -11.81 -1.16 -4.36
N GLN A 273 -12.13 -2.33 -3.79
CA GLN A 273 -11.16 -3.33 -3.35
C GLN A 273 -10.45 -4.00 -4.52
N ALA A 274 -11.19 -4.36 -5.58
CA ALA A 274 -10.63 -4.93 -6.78
C ALA A 274 -9.69 -3.94 -7.49
N ALA A 275 -10.08 -2.68 -7.63
CA ALA A 275 -9.25 -1.63 -8.21
C ALA A 275 -7.95 -1.43 -7.41
N THR A 276 -8.04 -1.43 -6.08
CA THR A 276 -6.86 -1.36 -5.19
C THR A 276 -5.95 -2.58 -5.37
N LEU A 277 -6.52 -3.79 -5.45
CA LEU A 277 -5.72 -5.00 -5.68
C LEU A 277 -5.00 -4.97 -7.04
N ILE A 278 -5.68 -4.51 -8.09
CA ILE A 278 -5.08 -4.34 -9.43
C ILE A 278 -3.95 -3.31 -9.39
N HIS A 279 -4.13 -2.21 -8.64
CA HIS A 279 -3.10 -1.20 -8.41
C HIS A 279 -1.84 -1.82 -7.77
N GLU A 280 -2.00 -2.58 -6.69
CA GLU A 280 -0.86 -3.27 -6.05
C GLU A 280 -0.19 -4.27 -6.98
N PHE A 281 -0.97 -4.97 -7.82
CA PHE A 281 -0.40 -5.87 -8.83
C PHE A 281 0.34 -5.11 -9.93
N ALA A 282 -0.05 -3.87 -10.25
CA ALA A 282 0.67 -3.03 -11.21
C ALA A 282 2.10 -2.75 -10.74
N HIS A 283 2.31 -2.47 -9.45
CA HIS A 283 3.66 -2.39 -8.88
C HIS A 283 4.42 -3.70 -9.02
N LEU A 284 3.80 -4.83 -8.65
CA LEU A 284 4.48 -6.14 -8.59
C LEU A 284 4.81 -6.77 -9.96
N PHE A 285 4.00 -6.52 -10.98
CA PHE A 285 4.07 -7.25 -12.25
C PHE A 285 4.32 -6.35 -13.47
N ALA A 286 4.08 -5.04 -13.36
CA ALA A 286 4.40 -4.06 -14.42
C ALA A 286 5.45 -3.03 -13.97
N SER A 287 5.99 -3.17 -12.75
CA SER A 287 6.89 -2.21 -12.11
C SER A 287 6.30 -0.79 -12.08
N ALA A 288 4.97 -0.64 -12.05
CA ALA A 288 4.32 0.66 -12.10
C ALA A 288 4.71 1.55 -10.91
N LEU A 289 4.48 2.85 -11.03
CA LEU A 289 4.84 3.86 -10.02
C LEU A 289 3.60 4.65 -9.61
N ASP A 290 3.65 5.26 -8.42
CA ASP A 290 2.65 6.22 -7.98
C ASP A 290 2.99 7.63 -8.47
N ILE A 291 2.65 7.92 -9.71
CA ILE A 291 2.88 9.23 -10.34
C ILE A 291 1.76 10.19 -9.98
N ALA A 292 0.50 9.74 -10.08
CA ALA A 292 -0.69 10.55 -9.81
C ALA A 292 -1.85 9.67 -9.36
N THR A 293 -2.71 10.21 -8.50
CA THR A 293 -3.92 9.53 -8.02
C THR A 293 -5.12 9.93 -8.87
N LEU A 294 -5.68 8.98 -9.60
CA LEU A 294 -6.92 9.10 -10.38
C LEU A 294 -8.15 8.65 -9.59
N GLU A 295 -7.96 8.04 -8.42
CA GLU A 295 -9.01 7.44 -7.61
C GLU A 295 -9.77 6.35 -8.39
N ALA A 296 -9.02 5.40 -8.97
CA ALA A 296 -9.57 4.27 -9.74
C ALA A 296 -10.56 3.40 -8.96
N ARG A 297 -10.54 3.52 -7.63
CA ARG A 297 -11.46 2.89 -6.69
C ARG A 297 -12.89 3.46 -6.70
N ARG A 298 -13.11 4.64 -7.29
CA ARG A 298 -14.44 5.27 -7.37
C ARG A 298 -15.29 4.57 -8.43
N PRO A 299 -16.63 4.46 -8.22
CA PRO A 299 -17.53 3.86 -9.21
C PRO A 299 -17.38 4.49 -10.60
N PHE A 300 -17.70 3.73 -11.65
CA PHE A 300 -17.72 4.25 -13.01
C PHE A 300 -18.61 5.49 -13.10
N SER A 301 -18.08 6.58 -13.65
CA SER A 301 -18.71 7.91 -13.56
C SER A 301 -20.07 7.96 -14.27
N ASP A 302 -20.29 7.09 -15.28
CA ASP A 302 -21.56 6.93 -15.97
C ASP A 302 -22.65 6.29 -15.10
N LEU A 303 -22.29 5.55 -14.04
CA LEU A 303 -23.22 5.00 -13.06
C LEU A 303 -23.66 6.03 -12.01
N VAL A 304 -22.95 7.15 -11.86
CA VAL A 304 -23.36 8.20 -10.92
C VAL A 304 -24.51 9.01 -11.54
N SER A 305 -25.66 8.98 -10.88
CA SER A 305 -26.89 9.62 -11.35
C SER A 305 -26.82 11.14 -11.20
N PRO A 306 -26.93 11.93 -12.29
CA PRO A 306 -26.94 13.38 -12.22
C PRO A 306 -28.34 13.96 -11.90
N ILE A 307 -29.33 13.11 -11.61
CA ILE A 307 -30.74 13.53 -11.43
C ILE A 307 -30.88 14.43 -10.21
N THR A 308 -30.28 14.04 -9.08
CA THR A 308 -30.30 14.84 -7.84
C THR A 308 -29.18 15.87 -7.85
N GLN A 309 -29.34 16.98 -7.12
CA GLN A 309 -28.28 17.97 -6.94
C GLN A 309 -27.02 17.33 -6.33
N TYR A 310 -27.22 16.43 -5.37
CA TYR A 310 -26.14 15.68 -4.73
C TYR A 310 -25.37 14.79 -5.72
N GLY A 311 -26.08 13.94 -6.47
CA GLY A 311 -25.46 13.06 -7.45
C GLY A 311 -24.75 13.82 -8.58
N ARG A 312 -25.32 14.94 -9.02
CA ARG A 312 -24.67 15.86 -9.99
C ARG A 312 -23.36 16.44 -9.46
N ALA A 313 -23.35 16.90 -8.20
CA ALA A 313 -22.15 17.46 -7.59
C ALA A 313 -21.04 16.39 -7.44
N ILE A 314 -21.39 15.20 -6.93
CA ILE A 314 -20.43 14.09 -6.78
C ILE A 314 -19.87 13.65 -8.12
N LYS A 315 -20.73 13.49 -9.15
CA LYS A 315 -20.29 13.16 -10.50
C LYS A 315 -19.32 14.20 -11.06
N GLN A 316 -19.67 15.48 -10.97
CA GLN A 316 -18.83 16.57 -11.48
C GLN A 316 -17.48 16.63 -10.76
N ILE A 317 -17.46 16.51 -9.43
CA ILE A 317 -16.21 16.48 -8.64
C ILE A 317 -15.32 15.32 -9.09
N GLN A 318 -15.90 14.14 -9.29
CA GLN A 318 -15.16 12.97 -9.75
C GLN A 318 -14.62 13.16 -11.17
N GLU A 319 -15.44 13.60 -12.12
CA GLU A 319 -15.04 13.79 -13.52
C GLU A 319 -13.93 14.84 -13.66
N VAL A 320 -14.04 15.96 -12.94
CA VAL A 320 -13.01 17.01 -12.92
C VAL A 320 -11.72 16.47 -12.32
N PHE A 321 -11.79 15.84 -11.14
CA PHE A 321 -10.62 15.26 -10.48
C PHE A 321 -9.89 14.24 -11.38
N GLN A 322 -10.64 13.31 -11.97
CA GLN A 322 -10.08 12.29 -12.87
C GLN A 322 -9.51 12.89 -14.16
N ARG A 323 -10.16 13.94 -14.68
CA ARG A 323 -9.68 14.65 -15.87
C ARG A 323 -8.39 15.40 -15.58
N GLU A 324 -8.26 16.03 -14.43
CA GLU A 324 -7.12 16.88 -14.08
C GLU A 324 -5.97 16.10 -13.43
N ALA A 325 -6.15 14.81 -13.08
CA ALA A 325 -5.12 14.01 -12.39
C ALA A 325 -3.84 13.74 -13.21
N LEU A 326 -3.97 13.23 -14.45
CA LEU A 326 -2.82 12.91 -15.31
C LEU A 326 -3.19 12.91 -16.80
N SER A 327 -3.51 14.08 -17.35
CA SER A 327 -3.94 14.26 -18.73
C SER A 327 -3.51 15.62 -19.30
N LEU A 328 -3.88 15.97 -20.53
CA LEU A 328 -3.71 17.33 -21.04
C LEU A 328 -4.53 18.38 -20.26
N GLY A 329 -5.51 17.94 -19.46
CA GLY A 329 -6.26 18.81 -18.55
C GLY A 329 -5.57 19.09 -17.23
N THR A 330 -4.48 18.40 -16.90
CA THR A 330 -3.75 18.62 -15.63
C THR A 330 -3.16 20.03 -15.59
N PRO A 331 -3.43 20.83 -14.54
CA PRO A 331 -2.77 22.12 -14.36
C PRO A 331 -1.25 21.92 -14.35
N ARG A 332 -0.54 22.79 -15.07
CA ARG A 332 0.87 22.57 -15.39
C ARG A 332 1.74 22.47 -14.14
N GLU A 333 1.48 23.33 -13.17
CA GLU A 333 2.16 23.43 -11.88
C GLU A 333 1.92 22.21 -10.98
N GLU A 334 0.81 21.49 -11.17
CA GLU A 334 0.47 20.28 -10.40
C GLU A 334 1.08 19.02 -11.04
N LEU A 335 1.32 19.06 -12.36
CA LEU A 335 1.88 17.95 -13.11
C LEU A 335 3.30 17.65 -12.61
N PHE A 336 3.52 16.40 -12.16
CA PHE A 336 4.79 15.93 -11.61
C PHE A 336 5.27 16.75 -10.40
N ALA A 337 4.33 17.23 -9.59
CA ALA A 337 4.63 17.94 -8.36
C ALA A 337 3.79 17.42 -7.18
N ARG A 338 4.21 17.80 -5.97
CA ARG A 338 3.44 17.58 -4.74
C ARG A 338 3.27 18.90 -4.00
N TRP A 339 2.06 19.13 -3.51
CA TRP A 339 1.77 20.30 -2.69
C TRP A 339 2.53 20.23 -1.36
N ASN A 340 3.32 21.26 -1.08
CA ASN A 340 4.02 21.46 0.17
C ASN A 340 3.24 22.48 1.01
N ASN A 341 2.73 22.01 2.16
CA ASN A 341 1.95 22.84 3.07
C ASN A 341 2.80 23.88 3.81
N ASP A 342 4.09 23.63 4.00
CA ASP A 342 4.97 24.56 4.72
C ASP A 342 5.32 25.76 3.83
N ASP A 343 5.64 25.50 2.57
CA ASP A 343 6.03 26.53 1.59
C ASP A 343 4.84 27.10 0.79
N GLN A 344 3.65 26.50 0.93
CA GLN A 344 2.43 26.85 0.17
C GLN A 344 2.70 26.88 -1.35
N ALA A 345 3.48 25.90 -1.82
CA ALA A 345 3.96 25.80 -3.19
C ALA A 345 3.95 24.35 -3.67
N TRP A 346 4.08 24.18 -4.99
CA TRP A 346 4.24 22.87 -5.63
C TRP A 346 5.73 22.55 -5.75
N ASP A 347 6.16 21.47 -5.10
CA ASP A 347 7.53 20.97 -5.19
C ASP A 347 7.61 19.88 -6.25
N ASP A 348 8.64 19.95 -7.10
CA ASP A 348 8.88 18.95 -8.14
C ASP A 348 9.16 17.57 -7.52
N LEU A 349 8.63 16.50 -8.13
CA LEU A 349 8.71 15.14 -7.55
C LEU A 349 10.14 14.62 -7.36
N ASP A 350 11.13 15.13 -8.09
CA ASP A 350 12.54 14.77 -7.94
C ASP A 350 13.27 15.51 -6.81
N GLU A 351 12.61 16.50 -6.19
CA GLU A 351 13.08 17.24 -5.03
C GLU A 351 12.41 16.78 -3.72
N VAL A 352 11.25 16.10 -3.83
CA VAL A 352 10.49 15.61 -2.67
C VAL A 352 11.15 14.35 -2.08
N PRO A 353 11.55 14.36 -0.78
CA PRO A 353 12.12 13.20 -0.11
C PRO A 353 11.22 11.96 -0.23
N GLY A 354 11.79 10.85 -0.70
CA GLY A 354 11.07 9.58 -0.92
C GLY A 354 10.48 9.43 -2.33
N LEU A 355 10.27 10.52 -3.09
CA LEU A 355 9.72 10.47 -4.45
C LEU A 355 10.76 10.69 -5.56
N ASN A 356 12.01 10.92 -5.19
CA ASN A 356 13.15 11.07 -6.13
C ASN A 356 13.23 9.97 -7.19
N HIS A 357 12.85 8.74 -6.86
CA HIS A 357 12.84 7.61 -7.80
C HIS A 357 11.73 7.74 -8.86
N VAL A 358 10.57 8.27 -8.49
CA VAL A 358 9.45 8.59 -9.40
C VAL A 358 9.85 9.70 -10.35
N GLY A 359 10.38 10.81 -9.83
CA GLY A 359 10.88 11.92 -10.65
C GLY A 359 11.92 11.46 -11.67
N LYS A 360 12.92 10.68 -11.25
CA LYS A 360 13.93 10.09 -12.17
C LYS A 360 13.31 9.19 -13.24
N ALA A 361 12.28 8.42 -12.91
CA ALA A 361 11.60 7.59 -13.88
C ALA A 361 10.83 8.43 -14.93
N ILE A 362 10.17 9.50 -14.50
CA ILE A 362 9.49 10.45 -15.39
C ILE A 362 10.50 11.08 -16.37
N LEU A 363 11.61 11.61 -15.85
CA LEU A 363 12.68 12.19 -16.68
C LEU A 363 13.22 11.19 -17.70
N LYS A 364 13.43 9.93 -17.27
CA LYS A 364 13.90 8.85 -18.15
C LYS A 364 12.91 8.53 -19.27
N ILE A 365 11.61 8.46 -18.96
CA ILE A 365 10.56 8.16 -19.96
C ILE A 365 10.40 9.33 -20.93
N ALA A 366 10.32 10.55 -20.40
CA ALA A 366 10.25 11.78 -21.19
C ALA A 366 11.50 11.99 -22.06
N GLY A 367 12.66 11.49 -21.61
CA GLY A 367 13.95 11.71 -22.28
C GLY A 367 14.52 13.09 -22.01
N THR A 368 14.24 13.66 -20.84
CA THR A 368 14.60 15.03 -20.45
C THR A 368 15.50 15.05 -19.21
N GLN A 369 16.07 16.22 -18.89
CA GLN A 369 16.94 16.41 -17.72
C GLN A 369 16.27 17.16 -16.57
N THR A 370 15.12 17.80 -16.81
CA THR A 370 14.38 18.60 -15.82
C THR A 370 12.89 18.26 -15.87
N ILE A 371 12.21 18.37 -14.73
CA ILE A 371 10.77 18.13 -14.62
C ILE A 371 10.00 19.10 -15.52
N GLU A 372 10.43 20.36 -15.59
CA GLU A 372 9.81 21.35 -16.48
C GLU A 372 9.84 20.94 -17.96
N ALA A 373 10.96 20.38 -18.44
CA ALA A 373 11.01 19.84 -19.81
C ALA A 373 10.16 18.58 -19.96
N ALA A 374 10.02 17.77 -18.91
CA ALA A 374 9.11 16.63 -18.92
C ALA A 374 7.64 17.06 -18.99
N ARG A 375 7.25 18.15 -18.30
CA ARG A 375 5.91 18.75 -18.40
C ARG A 375 5.61 19.18 -19.83
N GLU A 376 6.53 19.87 -20.50
CA GLU A 376 6.35 20.25 -21.92
C GLU A 376 6.16 19.02 -22.81
N ALA A 377 6.97 17.99 -22.64
CA ALA A 377 6.86 16.76 -23.43
C ALA A 377 5.54 16.01 -23.17
N PHE A 378 5.04 16.03 -21.93
CA PHE A 378 3.78 15.40 -21.57
C PHE A 378 2.56 16.18 -22.10
N LEU A 379 2.61 17.52 -22.01
CA LEU A 379 1.53 18.43 -22.40
C LEU A 379 1.51 18.73 -23.91
N ASP A 380 2.40 18.15 -24.71
CA ASP A 380 2.39 18.31 -26.18
C ASP A 380 1.08 17.72 -26.78
N PRO A 381 0.21 18.56 -27.37
CA PRO A 381 -1.05 18.10 -27.96
C PRO A 381 -0.86 17.44 -29.33
N HIS A 382 0.31 17.56 -29.95
CA HIS A 382 0.63 16.98 -31.25
C HIS A 382 1.38 15.65 -31.15
N ASN A 383 2.14 15.44 -30.07
CA ASN A 383 2.87 14.20 -29.82
C ASN A 383 2.44 13.55 -28.50
N PRO A 384 1.51 12.57 -28.52
CA PRO A 384 1.02 11.90 -27.32
C PRO A 384 1.98 10.84 -26.77
N ASP A 385 3.07 10.52 -27.47
CA ASP A 385 3.89 9.33 -27.21
C ASP A 385 4.41 9.26 -25.77
N LYS A 386 4.99 10.37 -25.29
CA LYS A 386 5.51 10.50 -23.92
C LYS A 386 4.42 10.49 -22.86
N ARG A 387 3.30 11.15 -23.15
CA ARG A 387 2.12 11.14 -22.27
C ARG A 387 1.56 9.74 -22.10
N ILE A 388 1.40 8.99 -23.19
CA ILE A 388 0.94 7.60 -23.17
C ILE A 388 1.88 6.75 -22.30
N ASP A 389 3.19 6.85 -22.50
CA ASP A 389 4.17 6.08 -21.73
C ASP A 389 4.14 6.40 -20.24
N ILE A 390 3.96 7.68 -19.87
CA ILE A 390 3.89 8.12 -18.48
C ILE A 390 2.57 7.66 -17.84
N ILE A 391 1.42 7.81 -18.52
CA ILE A 391 0.12 7.32 -18.04
C ILE A 391 0.17 5.80 -17.83
N LEU A 392 0.76 5.06 -18.78
CA LEU A 392 0.92 3.60 -18.68
C LEU A 392 2.03 3.17 -17.71
N ARG A 393 2.74 4.12 -17.10
CA ARG A 393 3.67 3.87 -15.99
C ARG A 393 3.03 4.09 -14.62
N ASN A 394 1.89 4.77 -14.57
CA ASN A 394 1.19 5.10 -13.33
C ASN A 394 0.29 3.94 -12.86
N ALA A 395 0.50 3.43 -11.65
CA ALA A 395 -0.23 2.27 -11.12
C ALA A 395 -1.74 2.51 -11.08
N ASP A 396 -2.17 3.69 -10.61
CA ASP A 396 -3.60 4.03 -10.52
C ASP A 396 -4.25 4.22 -11.90
N SER A 397 -3.50 4.74 -12.89
CA SER A 397 -3.96 4.80 -14.28
C SER A 397 -4.14 3.41 -14.91
N ILE A 398 -3.23 2.48 -14.62
CA ILE A 398 -3.35 1.10 -15.10
C ILE A 398 -4.54 0.40 -14.44
N ALA A 399 -4.75 0.59 -13.14
CA ALA A 399 -5.92 0.06 -12.44
C ALA A 399 -7.23 0.62 -13.03
N PHE A 400 -7.31 1.94 -13.24
CA PHE A 400 -8.44 2.59 -13.90
C PHE A 400 -8.72 1.99 -15.28
N LEU A 401 -7.68 1.84 -16.10
CA LEU A 401 -7.74 1.29 -17.45
C LEU A 401 -8.27 -0.14 -17.47
N ILE A 402 -7.75 -1.02 -16.59
CA ILE A 402 -8.20 -2.43 -16.50
C ILE A 402 -9.64 -2.51 -15.99
N CYS A 403 -10.03 -1.68 -15.01
CA CYS A 403 -11.40 -1.65 -14.53
C CYS A 403 -12.38 -1.22 -15.64
N GLU A 404 -12.11 -0.11 -16.34
CA GLU A 404 -12.99 0.38 -17.43
C GLU A 404 -13.02 -0.57 -18.63
N MET A 405 -11.87 -1.10 -19.04
CA MET A 405 -11.81 -2.09 -20.12
C MET A 405 -12.54 -3.37 -19.74
N GLY A 406 -12.45 -3.78 -18.48
CA GLY A 406 -12.94 -5.05 -17.97
C GLY A 406 -14.37 -5.06 -17.45
N ARG A 407 -14.99 -3.89 -17.25
CA ARG A 407 -16.29 -3.79 -16.59
C ARG A 407 -17.41 -4.61 -17.24
N GLN A 408 -17.32 -4.81 -18.56
CA GLN A 408 -18.24 -5.63 -19.34
C GLN A 408 -17.55 -6.17 -20.59
N LEU A 409 -18.07 -7.26 -21.16
CA LEU A 409 -17.68 -7.69 -22.51
C LEU A 409 -18.30 -6.76 -23.55
N ASP A 410 -17.48 -6.21 -24.43
CA ASP A 410 -17.97 -5.38 -25.53
C ASP A 410 -18.62 -6.26 -26.62
N PRO A 411 -19.70 -5.79 -27.27
CA PRO A 411 -20.38 -6.57 -28.30
C PRO A 411 -19.43 -6.86 -29.47
N LEU A 412 -19.54 -8.07 -30.03
CA LEU A 412 -18.83 -8.40 -31.26
C LEU A 412 -19.33 -7.49 -32.39
N PRO A 413 -18.43 -6.94 -33.21
CA PRO A 413 -18.84 -6.16 -34.38
C PRO A 413 -19.74 -7.01 -35.28
N ASP A 414 -20.92 -6.49 -35.60
CA ASP A 414 -21.87 -7.13 -36.50
C ASP A 414 -21.17 -7.46 -37.83
N THR A 415 -21.07 -8.74 -38.15
CA THR A 415 -20.53 -9.23 -39.44
C THR A 415 -21.52 -9.02 -40.60
N SER A 416 -22.66 -8.38 -40.37
CA SER A 416 -23.81 -8.32 -41.28
C SER A 416 -23.83 -7.13 -42.25
N THR A 417 -22.88 -6.20 -42.20
CA THR A 417 -22.85 -5.01 -43.08
C THR A 417 -21.78 -5.06 -44.17
N SER A 418 -21.37 -6.25 -44.62
CA SER A 418 -20.53 -6.42 -45.83
C SER A 418 -21.29 -6.88 -47.09
N GLN A 419 -22.63 -6.87 -47.06
CA GLN A 419 -23.47 -7.07 -48.24
C GLN A 419 -24.60 -6.03 -48.27
N ALA A 420 -24.30 -4.84 -48.79
CA ALA A 420 -25.28 -3.94 -49.38
C ALA A 420 -24.59 -3.06 -50.42
#